data_AF-A0A1W1UXV2-F1
#
_entry.id   AF-A0A1W1UXV2-F1
#
_cell.length_a   1.000
_cell.length_b   1.000
_cell.length_c   1.000
_cell.angle_alpha   90.00
_cell.angle_beta   90.00
_cell.angle_gamma   90.00
#
_symmetry.space_group_name_H-M   'P 1'
#
loop_
_entity.id
_entity.type
_entity.pdbx_description
1 polymer ?
#
loop_
_entity_poly.entity_id
_entity_poly.type
_entity_poly.pdbx_seq_one_letter_code
_entity_poly.pdbx_strand_id
1 'polypeptide(L)'
;MTMMHLPTSVQAAVRAAQELREAKQFLRSGHLIKGVQRQDRAKRELYQAVQGLMQSEQTQTPIQKSFDPFVMALEDYQTAYDQRQADSTNGPAALALVKAVKKVIGELDRLEQVLN
;
A
#
# COMPACT_ATOMS: atom_id res chain seq x y z
N MET A 1 16.27 -4.56 -20.35
CA MET A 1 15.56 -4.08 -19.14
C MET A 1 15.94 -4.98 -17.99
N THR A 2 16.92 -4.58 -17.19
CA THR A 2 17.42 -5.34 -16.05
C THR A 2 16.30 -5.41 -15.02
N MET A 3 15.71 -6.60 -14.83
CA MET A 3 14.79 -6.84 -13.72
C MET A 3 15.58 -6.64 -12.43
N MET A 4 15.48 -5.45 -11.83
CA MET A 4 15.89 -5.24 -10.45
C MET A 4 15.12 -6.28 -9.62
N HIS A 5 15.83 -7.29 -9.12
CA HIS A 5 15.26 -8.30 -8.23
C HIS A 5 14.95 -7.60 -6.89
N LEU A 6 13.79 -6.95 -6.84
CA LEU A 6 13.23 -6.47 -5.58
C LEU A 6 12.91 -7.70 -4.72
N PRO A 7 13.11 -7.64 -3.38
CA PRO A 7 12.67 -8.68 -2.48
C PRO A 7 11.21 -9.04 -2.72
N THR A 8 10.85 -10.32 -2.65
CA THR A 8 9.49 -10.81 -2.92
C THR A 8 8.42 -10.09 -2.07
N SER A 9 8.76 -9.72 -0.84
CA SER A 9 7.89 -8.93 0.05
C SER A 9 7.65 -7.51 -0.46
N VAL A 10 8.68 -6.83 -0.97
CA VAL A 10 8.56 -5.50 -1.60
C VAL A 10 7.72 -5.58 -2.87
N GLN A 11 7.95 -6.60 -3.71
CA GLN A 11 7.15 -6.83 -4.92
C GLN A 11 5.67 -7.05 -4.59
N ALA A 12 5.38 -7.82 -3.53
CA ALA A 12 4.01 -8.05 -3.08
C ALA A 12 3.35 -6.75 -2.59
N ALA A 13 4.08 -5.91 -1.83
CA ALA A 13 3.57 -4.63 -1.35
C ALA A 13 3.30 -3.65 -2.50
N VAL A 14 4.22 -3.56 -3.48
CA VAL A 14 4.04 -2.74 -4.69
C VAL A 14 2.82 -3.21 -5.49
N ARG A 15 2.69 -4.52 -5.73
CA ARG A 15 1.54 -5.07 -6.47
C ARG A 15 0.21 -4.80 -5.77
N ALA A 16 0.16 -4.97 -4.45
CA ALA A 16 -1.04 -4.69 -3.68
C ALA A 16 -1.39 -3.19 -3.67
N ALA A 17 -0.39 -2.31 -3.63
CA ALA A 17 -0.58 -0.86 -3.75
C ALA A 17 -1.12 -0.46 -5.15
N GLN A 18 -0.62 -1.09 -6.22
CA GLN A 18 -1.13 -0.92 -7.59
C GLN A 18 -2.59 -1.34 -7.70
N GLU A 19 -2.95 -2.50 -7.15
CA GLU A 19 -4.33 -3.00 -7.13
C GLU A 19 -5.27 -2.02 -6.37
N LEU A 20 -4.77 -1.41 -5.29
CA LEU A 20 -5.49 -0.37 -4.54
C LEU A 20 -5.74 0.90 -5.36
N ARG A 21 -4.75 1.31 -6.16
CA ARG A 21 -4.86 2.44 -7.12
C ARG A 21 -5.91 2.12 -8.18
N GLU A 22 -5.84 0.95 -8.79
CA GLU A 22 -6.80 0.51 -9.80
C GLU A 22 -8.22 0.38 -9.25
N ALA A 23 -8.39 -0.17 -8.05
CA ALA A 23 -9.69 -0.25 -7.38
C ALA A 23 -10.31 1.13 -7.16
N LYS A 24 -9.50 2.14 -6.79
CA LYS A 24 -9.95 3.53 -6.70
C LYS A 24 -10.34 4.13 -8.04
N GLN A 25 -9.60 3.85 -9.11
CA GLN A 25 -9.97 4.31 -10.45
C GLN A 25 -11.28 3.66 -10.91
N PHE A 26 -11.46 2.38 -10.61
CA PHE A 26 -12.67 1.62 -10.93
C PHE A 26 -13.92 2.13 -10.17
N LEU A 27 -13.73 2.58 -8.92
CA LEU A 27 -14.78 3.28 -8.16
C LEU A 27 -15.14 4.63 -8.80
N ARG A 28 -14.13 5.40 -9.25
CA ARG A 28 -14.34 6.69 -9.91
C ARG A 28 -15.06 6.56 -11.25
N SER A 29 -14.92 5.43 -11.96
CA SER A 29 -15.63 5.16 -13.21
C SER A 29 -17.07 4.67 -13.01
N GLY A 30 -17.56 4.60 -11.77
CA GLY A 30 -18.97 4.30 -11.45
C GLY A 30 -19.26 2.84 -11.10
N HIS A 31 -18.25 1.97 -11.02
CA HIS A 31 -18.44 0.57 -10.63
C HIS A 31 -18.43 0.40 -9.10
N LEU A 32 -19.48 0.87 -8.42
CA LEU A 32 -19.53 0.94 -6.95
C LEU A 32 -19.37 -0.42 -6.26
N ILE A 33 -20.22 -1.41 -6.57
CA ILE A 33 -20.24 -2.70 -5.85
C ILE A 33 -18.91 -3.45 -6.04
N LYS A 34 -18.53 -3.67 -7.29
CA LYS A 34 -17.29 -4.38 -7.65
C LYS A 34 -16.05 -3.59 -7.20
N GLY A 35 -16.09 -2.26 -7.27
CA GLY A 35 -15.01 -1.39 -6.84
C GLY A 35 -14.77 -1.42 -5.33
N VAL A 36 -15.84 -1.43 -4.51
CA VAL A 36 -15.73 -1.55 -3.05
C VAL A 36 -15.13 -2.91 -2.67
N GLN A 37 -15.64 -3.99 -3.27
CA GLN A 37 -15.12 -5.34 -3.02
C GLN A 37 -13.64 -5.46 -3.40
N ARG A 38 -13.27 -4.93 -4.57
CA ARG A 38 -11.88 -4.90 -5.05
C ARG A 38 -11.00 -4.07 -4.12
N GLN A 39 -11.48 -2.91 -3.67
CA GLN A 39 -10.76 -2.04 -2.77
C GLN A 39 -10.52 -2.69 -1.40
N ASP A 40 -11.51 -3.35 -0.82
CA ASP A 40 -11.37 -4.02 0.48
C ASP A 40 -10.52 -5.28 0.42
N ARG A 41 -10.53 -5.99 -0.71
CA ARG A 41 -9.57 -7.05 -0.99
C ARG A 41 -8.14 -6.50 -1.06
N ALA A 42 -7.92 -5.46 -1.86
CA ALA A 42 -6.61 -4.86 -2.04
C ALA A 42 -6.02 -4.29 -0.73
N LYS A 43 -6.85 -3.71 0.14
CA LYS A 43 -6.44 -3.29 1.49
C LYS A 43 -5.92 -4.47 2.33
N ARG A 44 -6.65 -5.60 2.34
CA ARG A 44 -6.24 -6.79 3.09
C ARG A 44 -4.95 -7.38 2.55
N GLU A 45 -4.84 -7.49 1.23
CA GLU A 45 -3.62 -8.00 0.57
C GLU A 45 -2.42 -7.08 0.85
N LEU A 46 -2.62 -5.76 0.82
CA LEU A 46 -1.56 -4.80 1.17
C LEU A 46 -1.14 -4.97 2.64
N TYR A 47 -2.09 -5.12 3.56
CA TYR A 47 -1.79 -5.33 4.97
C TYR A 47 -0.94 -6.58 5.19
N GLN A 48 -1.31 -7.70 4.56
CA GLN A 48 -0.53 -8.95 4.62
C GLN A 48 0.87 -8.79 4.02
N ALA A 49 0.98 -8.08 2.89
CA ALA A 49 2.27 -7.82 2.25
C ALA A 49 3.17 -6.94 3.12
N VAL A 50 2.61 -5.92 3.79
CA VAL A 50 3.34 -5.07 4.71
C VAL A 50 3.77 -5.83 5.96
N GLN A 51 2.92 -6.65 6.56
CA GLN A 51 3.33 -7.51 7.68
C GLN A 51 4.48 -8.43 7.29
N GLY A 52 4.41 -9.06 6.11
CA GLY A 52 5.50 -9.88 5.60
C GLY A 52 6.78 -9.09 5.35
N LEU A 53 6.67 -7.85 4.86
CA LEU A 53 7.80 -6.94 4.66
C LEU A 53 8.46 -6.53 5.98
N MET A 54 7.68 -6.18 6.99
CA MET A 54 8.18 -5.75 8.31
C MET A 54 8.80 -6.91 9.10
N GLN A 55 8.30 -8.14 8.91
CA GLN A 55 8.88 -9.35 9.51
C GLN A 55 10.14 -9.83 8.77
N SER A 56 10.28 -9.49 7.49
CA SER A 56 11.50 -9.72 6.72
C SER A 56 12.48 -8.56 6.92
N GLU A 57 12.85 -8.30 8.17
CA GLU A 57 13.99 -7.46 8.48
C GLU A 57 15.23 -7.95 7.69
N GLN A 58 16.03 -7.01 7.20
CA GLN A 58 17.36 -7.21 6.60
C GLN A 58 17.38 -7.50 5.09
N THR A 59 17.41 -6.41 4.30
CA THR A 59 18.42 -6.31 3.25
C THR A 59 18.64 -4.83 2.94
N GLN A 60 19.66 -4.25 3.58
CA GLN A 60 20.08 -2.88 3.35
C GLN A 60 20.73 -2.77 1.96
N THR A 61 20.03 -2.20 0.99
CA THR A 61 20.60 -1.92 -0.35
C THR A 61 20.45 -0.44 -0.71
N PRO A 62 21.38 0.17 -1.45
CA PRO A 62 21.36 1.62 -1.71
C PRO A 62 20.16 2.13 -2.53
N ILE A 63 19.43 1.26 -3.25
CA ILE A 63 18.15 1.58 -3.91
C ILE A 63 17.05 1.92 -2.88
N GLN A 64 17.23 1.51 -1.64
CA GLN A 64 16.26 1.64 -0.55
C GLN A 64 16.01 3.08 -0.13
N LYS A 65 16.95 4.02 -0.29
CA LYS A 65 16.71 5.45 0.04
C LYS A 65 15.55 6.06 -0.75
N SER A 66 15.36 5.64 -2.00
CA SER A 66 14.21 6.07 -2.81
C SER A 66 12.91 5.35 -2.43
N PHE A 67 13.02 4.20 -1.77
CA PHE A 67 11.90 3.42 -1.24
C PHE A 67 11.55 3.78 0.21
N ASP A 68 12.43 4.44 0.98
CA ASP A 68 12.19 4.83 2.37
C ASP A 68 10.85 5.57 2.56
N PRO A 69 10.49 6.57 1.71
CA PRO A 69 9.19 7.24 1.82
C PRO A 69 8.00 6.30 1.61
N PHE A 70 8.15 5.33 0.70
CA PHE A 70 7.13 4.32 0.43
C PHE A 70 7.01 3.33 1.58
N VAL A 71 8.12 2.85 2.13
CA VAL A 71 8.13 1.97 3.32
C VAL A 71 7.48 2.67 4.51
N MET A 72 7.82 3.93 4.78
CA MET A 72 7.15 4.72 5.81
C MET A 72 5.64 4.87 5.55
N ALA A 73 5.23 5.04 4.30
CA ALA A 73 3.80 5.10 3.96
C ALA A 73 3.09 3.76 4.20
N LEU A 74 3.79 2.63 4.00
CA LEU A 74 3.30 1.29 4.31
C LEU A 74 3.16 1.05 5.82
N GLU A 75 4.09 1.53 6.64
CA GLU A 75 4.02 1.48 8.11
C GLU A 75 2.83 2.31 8.65
N ASP A 76 2.66 3.53 8.13
CA ASP A 76 1.50 4.37 8.44
C ASP A 76 0.19 3.68 8.07
N TYR A 77 0.19 2.99 6.92
CA TYR A 77 -0.95 2.21 6.47
C TYR A 77 -1.26 1.03 7.40
N GLN A 78 -0.25 0.27 7.81
CA GLN A 78 -0.42 -0.84 8.75
C GLN A 78 -1.02 -0.33 10.06
N THR A 79 -0.44 0.73 10.64
CA THR A 79 -0.92 1.34 11.89
C THR A 79 -2.38 1.81 11.78
N ALA A 80 -2.72 2.49 10.68
CA ALA A 80 -4.08 2.98 10.47
C ALA A 80 -5.08 1.83 10.22
N TYR A 81 -4.62 0.75 9.59
CA TYR A 81 -5.42 -0.46 9.37
C TYR A 81 -5.71 -1.18 10.70
N ASP A 82 -4.69 -1.34 11.54
CA ASP A 82 -4.82 -1.94 12.88
C ASP A 82 -5.80 -1.14 13.75
N GLN A 83 -5.68 0.20 13.77
CA GLN A 83 -6.62 1.08 14.48
C GLN A 83 -8.06 0.92 13.98
N ARG A 84 -8.24 0.81 12.66
CA ARG A 84 -9.57 0.63 12.05
C ARG A 84 -10.14 -0.77 12.31
N GLN A 85 -9.30 -1.79 12.41
CA GLN A 85 -9.72 -3.15 12.73
C GLN A 85 -10.11 -3.27 14.22
N ALA A 86 -9.38 -2.58 15.11
CA ALA A 86 -9.68 -2.55 16.53
C ALA A 86 -11.02 -1.86 16.84
N ASP A 87 -11.33 -0.77 16.11
CA ASP A 87 -12.62 -0.09 16.21
C ASP A 87 -13.17 0.30 14.83
N SER A 88 -14.07 -0.55 14.32
CA SER A 88 -14.75 -0.35 13.03
C SER A 88 -15.83 0.73 13.05
N THR A 89 -16.12 1.34 14.20
CA THR A 89 -17.07 2.46 14.33
C THR A 89 -16.38 3.81 14.48
N ASN A 90 -15.07 3.80 14.79
CA ASN A 90 -14.26 4.99 14.94
C ASN A 90 -14.08 5.74 13.60
N GLY A 91 -14.83 6.85 13.45
CA GLY A 91 -14.76 7.73 12.29
C GLY A 91 -13.36 8.32 12.05
N PRO A 92 -12.67 8.84 13.08
CA PRO A 92 -11.26 9.23 12.97
C PRO A 92 -10.34 8.13 12.44
N ALA A 93 -10.47 6.87 12.89
CA ALA A 93 -9.68 5.74 12.40
C ALA A 93 -9.98 5.43 10.92
N ALA A 94 -11.24 5.53 10.50
CA ALA A 94 -11.60 5.40 9.09
C ALA A 94 -10.93 6.48 8.22
N LEU A 95 -10.93 7.73 8.69
CA LEU A 95 -10.27 8.83 7.99
C LEU A 95 -8.75 8.64 7.94
N ALA A 96 -8.13 8.20 9.03
CA ALA A 96 -6.71 7.88 9.09
C ALA A 96 -6.34 6.82 8.06
N LEU A 97 -7.11 5.74 7.97
CA LEU A 97 -6.90 4.70 6.96
C LEU A 97 -7.03 5.24 5.53
N VAL A 98 -8.03 6.08 5.26
CA VAL A 98 -8.18 6.71 3.93
C VAL A 98 -6.98 7.60 3.59
N LYS A 99 -6.45 8.36 4.57
CA LYS A 99 -5.26 9.19 4.38
C LYS A 99 -4.02 8.34 4.12
N ALA A 100 -3.80 7.29 4.90
CA ALA A 100 -2.68 6.38 4.71
C ALA A 100 -2.72 5.70 3.34
N VAL A 101 -3.89 5.23 2.90
CA VAL A 101 -4.08 4.70 1.55
C VAL A 101 -3.74 5.72 0.45
N LYS A 102 -4.11 7.00 0.63
CA LYS A 102 -3.73 8.05 -0.32
C LYS A 102 -2.21 8.25 -0.35
N LYS A 103 -1.56 8.22 0.82
CA LYS A 103 -0.11 8.35 0.93
C LYS A 103 0.62 7.22 0.22
N VAL A 104 0.24 5.96 0.45
CA VAL A 104 0.83 4.79 -0.22
C VAL A 104 0.76 4.92 -1.75
N ILE A 105 -0.40 5.31 -2.29
CA ILE A 105 -0.56 5.50 -3.74
C ILE A 105 0.32 6.65 -4.25
N GLY A 106 0.38 7.77 -3.53
CA GLY A 106 1.21 8.91 -3.94
C GLY A 106 2.71 8.57 -3.95
N GLU A 107 3.20 7.83 -2.96
CA GLU A 107 4.60 7.40 -2.93
C GLU A 107 4.89 6.30 -3.97
N LEU A 108 3.91 5.44 -4.29
CA LEU A 108 4.01 4.51 -5.40
C LEU A 108 4.17 5.26 -6.74
N ASP A 109 3.33 6.26 -7.00
CA ASP A 109 3.41 7.07 -8.23
C ASP A 109 4.78 7.77 -8.32
N ARG A 110 5.31 8.26 -7.20
CA ARG A 110 6.65 8.86 -7.12
C ARG A 110 7.76 7.86 -7.41
N LEU A 111 7.67 6.64 -6.85
CA LEU A 111 8.62 5.55 -7.12
C LEU A 111 8.64 5.19 -8.60
N GLU A 112 7.47 5.05 -9.23
CA GLU A 112 7.33 4.79 -10.66
C GLU A 112 7.95 5.91 -11.51
N GLN A 113 7.90 7.17 -11.08
CA GLN A 113 8.56 8.29 -11.76
C GLN A 113 10.09 8.30 -11.61
N VAL A 114 10.62 7.86 -10.47
CA VAL A 114 12.07 7.82 -10.21
C VAL A 114 12.74 6.65 -10.92
N LEU A 115 12.01 5.56 -11.15
CA LEU A 115 12.53 4.33 -11.76
C LEU A 115 12.41 4.28 -13.29
N ASN A 116 11.59 5.15 -13.89
CA ASN A 116 11.47 5.35 -15.33
C ASN A 116 12.43 6.43 -15.84
#